data_AF-A0A1I2HU40-F1
#
_entry.id   AF-A0A1I2HU40-F1
#
_cell.length_a   1.000
_cell.length_b   1.000
_cell.length_c   1.000
_cell.angle_alpha   90.00
_cell.angle_beta   90.00
_cell.angle_gamma   90.00
#
_symmetry.space_group_name_H-M   'P 1'
#
loop_
_entity.id
_entity.type
_entity.pdbx_description
1 polymer ?
#
loop_
_entity_poly.entity_id
_entity_poly.type
_entity_poly.pdbx_seq_one_letter_code
_entity_poly.pdbx_strand_id
1 'polypeptide(L)'
;MQKTVSDYFKPYFWDYTMNDESKFRVQRILEYAWFPDILRYPYEEFKENIKYIDFKKLRTSEKRILLFQALLPYFEKCNSWDELFERFIEEQ
;
A
#
# COMPACT_ATOMS: atom_id res chain seq x y z
N MET A 1 13.15 17.46 -0.74
CA MET A 1 13.80 16.34 -1.47
C MET A 1 12.71 15.35 -1.81
N GLN A 2 12.35 15.18 -3.09
CA GLN A 2 11.35 14.17 -3.48
C GLN A 2 11.94 12.79 -3.16
N LYS A 3 11.29 12.03 -2.27
CA LYS A 3 11.63 10.62 -2.03
C LYS A 3 11.36 9.89 -3.34
N THR A 4 12.42 9.57 -4.07
CA THR A 4 12.31 8.85 -5.33
C THR A 4 11.89 7.42 -5.01
N VAL A 5 10.79 6.96 -5.58
CA VAL A 5 10.36 5.57 -5.42
C VAL A 5 11.43 4.69 -6.05
N SER A 6 11.88 3.68 -5.29
CA SER A 6 12.95 2.77 -5.71
C SER A 6 12.67 2.15 -7.07
N ASP A 7 13.74 1.96 -7.87
CA ASP A 7 13.71 1.21 -9.13
C ASP A 7 13.04 -0.16 -9.01
N TYR A 8 13.05 -0.72 -7.79
CA TYR A 8 12.34 -1.94 -7.42
C TYR A 8 10.87 -1.96 -7.83
N PHE A 9 10.17 -0.82 -7.75
CA PHE A 9 8.72 -0.77 -8.01
C PHE A 9 8.35 -0.37 -9.44
N LYS A 10 9.33 -0.02 -10.29
CA LYS A 10 9.09 0.30 -11.70
C LYS A 10 8.23 -0.74 -12.43
N PRO A 11 8.39 -2.06 -12.21
CA PRO A 11 7.55 -3.06 -12.85
C PRO A 11 6.06 -2.98 -12.51
N TYR A 12 5.66 -2.32 -11.41
CA TYR A 12 4.24 -2.14 -11.04
C TYR A 12 3.63 -0.84 -11.56
N PHE A 13 4.47 0.03 -12.15
CA PHE A 13 4.07 1.33 -12.69
C PHE A 13 4.30 1.36 -14.21
N TRP A 14 3.96 0.28 -14.92
CA TRP A 14 4.23 0.15 -16.36
C TRP A 14 3.48 1.16 -17.24
N ASP A 15 2.39 1.73 -16.74
CA ASP A 15 1.57 2.75 -17.40
C ASP A 15 1.79 4.15 -16.81
N TYR A 16 2.90 4.35 -16.12
CA TYR A 16 3.23 5.59 -15.42
C TYR A 16 3.37 6.79 -16.36
N THR A 17 2.68 7.88 -16.04
CA THR A 17 2.99 9.21 -16.56
C THR A 17 3.68 10.05 -15.48
N MET A 18 4.55 10.99 -15.87
CA MET A 18 5.39 11.74 -14.92
C MET A 18 4.63 12.56 -13.85
N ASN A 19 3.31 12.71 -13.97
CA ASN A 19 2.48 13.51 -13.06
C ASN A 19 1.66 12.70 -12.06
N ASP A 20 1.83 11.37 -12.00
CA ASP A 20 0.92 10.55 -11.21
C ASP A 20 1.21 10.59 -9.69
N GLU A 21 0.20 11.06 -8.97
CA GLU A 21 0.13 11.35 -7.54
C GLU A 21 0.41 10.10 -6.68
N SER A 22 0.92 10.29 -5.46
CA SER A 22 1.24 9.19 -4.51
C SER A 22 0.09 8.19 -4.31
N LYS A 23 -1.16 8.65 -4.44
CA LYS A 23 -2.36 7.81 -4.46
C LYS A 23 -2.34 6.75 -5.57
N PHE A 24 -1.98 7.11 -6.80
CA PHE A 24 -1.94 6.18 -7.92
C PHE A 24 -0.92 5.07 -7.68
N ARG A 25 0.25 5.42 -7.12
CA ARG A 25 1.27 4.43 -6.78
C ARG A 25 0.78 3.44 -5.74
N VAL A 26 0.16 3.92 -4.65
CA VAL A 26 -0.45 3.03 -3.64
C VAL A 26 -1.52 2.14 -4.25
N GLN A 27 -2.36 2.67 -5.14
CA GLN A 27 -3.33 1.86 -5.88
C GLN A 27 -2.65 0.72 -6.67
N ARG A 28 -1.60 1.03 -7.43
CA ARG A 28 -0.86 0.03 -8.22
C ARG A 28 -0.16 -1.01 -7.35
N ILE A 29 0.39 -0.59 -6.21
CA ILE A 29 0.96 -1.51 -5.24
C ILE A 29 -0.10 -2.48 -4.71
N LEU A 30 -1.27 -1.98 -4.32
CA LEU A 30 -2.39 -2.82 -3.90
C LEU A 30 -2.87 -3.78 -4.99
N GLU A 31 -2.93 -3.33 -6.24
CA GLU A 31 -3.43 -4.12 -7.37
C GLU A 31 -2.44 -5.21 -7.79
N TYR A 32 -1.15 -4.87 -7.88
CA TYR A 32 -0.19 -5.65 -8.66
C TYR A 32 1.07 -6.09 -7.92
N ALA A 33 1.44 -5.46 -6.80
CA ALA A 33 2.61 -5.91 -6.06
C ALA A 33 2.38 -7.33 -5.53
N TRP A 34 3.38 -8.20 -5.67
CA TRP A 34 3.31 -9.53 -5.08
C TRP A 34 3.49 -9.43 -3.56
N PHE A 35 3.08 -10.45 -2.82
CA PHE A 35 3.49 -10.57 -1.43
C PHE A 35 4.81 -11.36 -1.39
N PRO A 36 5.88 -10.87 -0.73
CA PRO A 36 5.92 -9.77 0.24
C PRO A 36 6.33 -8.40 -0.32
N ASP A 37 6.42 -8.19 -1.64
CA ASP A 37 6.90 -6.94 -2.25
C ASP A 37 6.16 -5.69 -1.80
N ILE A 38 4.86 -5.82 -1.53
CA ILE A 38 4.04 -4.74 -0.95
C ILE A 38 4.62 -4.19 0.36
N LEU A 39 5.22 -5.04 1.19
CA LEU A 39 5.82 -4.68 2.48
C LEU A 39 7.14 -3.91 2.33
N ARG A 40 7.72 -3.90 1.13
CA ARG A 40 8.91 -3.11 0.83
C ARG A 40 8.54 -1.67 0.47
N TYR A 41 7.27 -1.39 0.18
CA TYR A 41 6.84 -0.06 -0.21
C TYR A 41 6.95 0.90 0.99
N PRO A 42 7.40 2.16 0.83
CA PRO A 42 7.54 3.07 1.94
C PRO A 42 6.25 3.20 2.74
N TYR A 43 6.28 2.75 3.99
CA TYR A 43 5.11 2.65 4.84
C TYR A 43 4.42 4.02 5.03
N GLU A 44 5.19 5.08 5.29
CA GLU A 44 4.65 6.44 5.45
C GLU A 44 3.89 6.92 4.20
N GLU A 45 4.44 6.69 3.01
CA GLU A 45 3.75 7.05 1.77
C GLU A 45 2.47 6.22 1.58
N PHE A 46 2.52 4.94 1.93
CA PHE A 46 1.34 4.07 1.91
C PHE A 46 0.25 4.59 2.86
N LYS A 47 0.62 4.82 4.13
CA LYS A 47 -0.23 5.32 5.21
C LYS A 47 -0.92 6.63 4.84
N GLU A 48 -0.18 7.60 4.30
CA GLU A 48 -0.75 8.88 3.91
C GLU A 48 -1.81 8.77 2.80
N ASN A 49 -1.67 7.77 1.92
CA ASN A 49 -2.45 7.69 0.69
C ASN A 49 -3.54 6.60 0.69
N ILE A 50 -3.41 5.56 1.52
CA ILE A 50 -4.33 4.41 1.56
C ILE A 50 -5.77 4.83 1.88
N LYS A 51 -5.96 5.88 2.69
CA LYS A 51 -7.28 6.44 3.04
C LYS A 51 -8.04 7.03 1.86
N TYR A 52 -7.36 7.35 0.76
CA TYR A 52 -7.97 7.90 -0.45
C TYR A 52 -8.30 6.82 -1.50
N ILE A 53 -8.00 5.55 -1.22
CA ILE A 53 -8.20 4.44 -2.13
C ILE A 53 -9.63 3.91 -2.03
N ASP A 54 -10.29 3.79 -3.18
CA ASP A 54 -11.59 3.13 -3.30
C ASP A 54 -11.38 1.63 -3.47
N PHE A 55 -11.41 0.89 -2.36
CA PHE A 55 -11.20 -0.56 -2.33
C PHE A 55 -12.15 -1.35 -3.25
N LYS A 56 -13.34 -0.81 -3.56
CA LYS A 56 -14.31 -1.48 -4.44
C LYS A 56 -13.89 -1.47 -5.91
N LYS A 57 -12.96 -0.58 -6.29
CA LYS A 57 -12.48 -0.41 -7.67
C LYS A 57 -11.13 -1.07 -7.92
N LEU A 58 -10.49 -1.63 -6.88
CA LEU A 58 -9.19 -2.28 -7.02
C LEU A 58 -9.29 -3.52 -7.88
N ARG A 59 -8.37 -3.65 -8.84
CA ARG A 59 -8.21 -4.84 -9.68
C ARG A 59 -7.38 -5.90 -8.96
N THR A 60 -7.91 -6.45 -7.87
CA THR A 60 -7.22 -7.47 -7.07
C THR A 60 -8.19 -8.49 -6.46
N SER A 61 -7.65 -9.51 -5.79
CA SER A 61 -8.46 -10.55 -5.14
C SER A 61 -9.23 -10.01 -3.93
N GLU A 62 -10.40 -10.58 -3.67
CA GLU A 62 -11.23 -10.27 -2.49
C GLU A 62 -10.47 -10.47 -1.18
N LYS A 63 -9.67 -11.55 -1.06
CA LYS A 63 -8.85 -11.80 0.14
C LYS A 63 -7.88 -10.66 0.44
N ARG A 64 -7.26 -10.09 -0.60
CA ARG A 64 -6.37 -8.93 -0.44
C ARG A 64 -7.15 -7.70 0.01
N ILE A 65 -8.32 -7.46 -0.58
CA ILE A 65 -9.20 -6.35 -0.17
C ILE A 65 -9.56 -6.49 1.31
N LEU A 66 -10.02 -7.67 1.73
CA LEU A 66 -10.39 -7.95 3.11
C LEU A 66 -9.22 -7.75 4.08
N LEU A 67 -8.02 -8.23 3.73
CA LEU A 67 -6.82 -8.02 4.55
C LEU A 67 -6.55 -6.54 4.77
N PHE A 68 -6.46 -5.74 3.71
CA PHE A 68 -6.15 -4.32 3.86
C PHE A 68 -7.28 -3.54 4.54
N GLN A 69 -8.53 -3.91 4.32
CA GLN A 69 -9.66 -3.35 5.07
C GLN A 69 -9.57 -3.66 6.56
N ALA A 70 -9.17 -4.88 6.93
CA ALA A 70 -8.95 -5.27 8.31
C ALA A 70 -7.77 -4.52 8.94
N LEU A 71 -6.73 -4.21 8.16
CA LEU A 71 -5.57 -3.44 8.61
C LEU A 71 -5.82 -1.92 8.71
N LEU A 72 -6.80 -1.36 7.99
CA LEU A 72 -7.10 0.09 7.94
C LEU A 72 -7.13 0.79 9.32
N PRO A 73 -7.79 0.24 10.37
CA PRO A 73 -7.87 0.89 11.69
C PRO A 73 -6.53 1.06 12.40
N TYR A 74 -5.51 0.31 11.98
CA TYR A 74 -4.21 0.24 12.64
C TYR A 74 -3.14 1.10 11.97
N PHE A 75 -3.31 1.46 10.68
CA PHE A 75 -2.31 2.24 9.93
C PHE A 75 -1.94 3.56 10.61
N GLU A 76 -2.91 4.28 11.16
CA GLU A 76 -2.67 5.55 11.85
C GLU A 76 -1.87 5.39 13.15
N LYS A 77 -2.00 4.23 13.80
CA LYS A 77 -1.35 3.93 15.09
C LYS A 77 0.07 3.39 14.94
N CYS A 78 0.46 2.95 13.75
CA CYS A 78 1.76 2.30 13.50
C CYS A 78 2.65 3.16 12.59
N ASN A 79 3.95 2.92 12.63
CA ASN A 79 5.00 3.65 11.88
C ASN A 79 5.81 2.74 10.93
N SER A 80 5.49 1.45 10.89
CA SER A 80 6.12 0.47 10.00
C SER A 80 5.15 -0.65 9.64
N TRP A 81 5.51 -1.41 8.60
CA TRP A 81 4.77 -2.63 8.23
C TRP A 81 4.80 -3.67 9.34
N ASP A 82 5.96 -3.88 9.97
CA ASP A 82 6.12 -4.88 11.03
C ASP A 82 5.21 -4.54 12.22
N GLU A 83 5.26 -3.29 12.70
CA GLU A 83 4.40 -2.81 13.80
C GLU A 83 2.90 -2.90 13.45
N LEU A 84 2.53 -2.68 12.18
CA LEU A 84 1.15 -2.81 11.71
C LEU A 84 0.66 -4.26 11.85
N PHE A 85 1.45 -5.22 11.38
CA PHE A 85 1.06 -6.65 11.43
C PHE A 85 1.13 -7.22 12.84
N GLU A 86 2.12 -6.83 13.65
CA GLU A 86 2.19 -7.20 15.07
C GLU A 86 0.93 -6.74 15.81
N ARG A 87 0.56 -5.46 15.70
CA ARG A 87 -0.64 -4.94 16.35
C ARG A 87 -1.92 -5.58 15.83
N PHE A 88 -2.01 -5.84 14.53
CA PHE A 88 -3.16 -6.53 13.96
C PHE A 88 -3.36 -7.92 14.57
N ILE A 89 -2.28 -8.69 14.76
CA ILE A 89 -2.30 -10.03 15.35
C ILE A 89 -2.64 -9.98 16.86
N GLU A 90 -2.10 -9.01 17.60
CA GLU A 90 -2.36 -8.87 19.04
C GLU A 90 -3.81 -8.45 19.36
N GLU A 91 -4.46 -7.71 18.47
CA GLU A 91 -5.83 -7.20 18.64
C GLU A 91 -6.91 -8.06 17.92
N GLN A 92 -6.57 -9.27 17.42
CA GLN A 92 -7.55 -10.27 16.99
C GLN A 92 -8.08 -11.10 18.18
#